data_AF-A0A2N2ITU9-F1
#
_entry.id   AF-A0A2N2ITU9-F1
#
_cell.length_a   1.000
_cell.length_b   1.000
_cell.length_c   1.000
_cell.angle_alpha   90.00
_cell.angle_beta   90.00
_cell.angle_gamma   90.00
#
_symmetry.space_group_name_H-M   'P 1'
#
loop_
_entity.id
_entity.type
_entity.pdbx_description
1 polymer ?
#
loop_
_entity_poly.entity_id
_entity_poly.type
_entity_poly.pdbx_seq_one_letter_code
_entity_poly.pdbx_strand_id
1 'polypeptide(L)'
;MVQLLHVNPDEFLVDTFRLGKKIYLSGFRPKHAISLWRGGTPVGLGVDAFFRSRGLRINHTTIATDSYVGISQQAEVTVKNLEHLVQVVCPEDGLLIIDDVYESGNTIRRVVELLRQKARANAPRDIVVAAVHTKPGRSSYHELPVIALEEIPDDVWIDYPHELADLVDPADPDDRRIREKDEDIWRILRSGPSARSEVEPKGPYTYFTPREMLLDCVRLGVNIAHDQSFRPDFIVALWPGGVSAGLPLHEVYKYFQAKAGGGGKAPDHISVNTYPTRLSYRTQILGLHYLEDHINKDDNIL
;
A
#
# COMPACT_ATOMS: atom_id res chain seq x y z
N MET A 1 2.66 27.41 7.09
CA MET A 1 1.50 26.76 6.44
C MET A 1 2.07 25.52 5.78
N VAL A 2 1.59 24.31 6.10
CA VAL A 2 2.13 23.08 5.46
C VAL A 2 1.69 23.11 4.00
N GLN A 3 2.64 22.98 3.07
CA GLN A 3 2.33 22.89 1.65
C GLN A 3 1.90 21.46 1.34
N LEU A 4 0.73 21.27 0.74
CA LEU A 4 0.26 19.95 0.31
C LEU A 4 0.58 19.74 -1.18
N LEU A 5 1.03 18.54 -1.50
CA LEU A 5 1.21 18.06 -2.87
C LEU A 5 0.25 16.89 -3.11
N HIS A 6 -0.83 17.14 -3.85
CA HIS A 6 -1.76 16.11 -4.27
C HIS A 6 -1.20 15.37 -5.49
N VAL A 7 -0.88 14.09 -5.32
CA VAL A 7 -0.33 13.27 -6.40
C VAL A 7 -1.47 12.83 -7.34
N ASN A 8 -1.32 13.10 -8.64
CA ASN A 8 -2.32 12.70 -9.63
C ASN A 8 -2.35 11.16 -9.79
N PRO A 9 -3.52 10.49 -9.77
CA PRO A 9 -3.61 9.03 -9.84
C PRO A 9 -3.00 8.42 -11.12
N ASP A 10 -3.20 9.07 -12.27
CA ASP A 10 -2.76 8.56 -13.56
C ASP A 10 -1.25 8.76 -13.74
N GLU A 11 -0.73 9.92 -13.33
CA GLU A 11 0.71 10.20 -13.30
C GLU A 11 1.43 9.26 -12.34
N PHE A 12 0.86 9.02 -11.16
CA PHE A 12 1.44 8.13 -10.17
C PHE A 12 1.66 6.73 -10.74
N LEU A 13 0.68 6.16 -11.45
CA LEU A 13 0.87 4.88 -12.15
C LEU A 13 2.04 4.94 -13.13
N VAL A 14 2.13 6.00 -13.94
CA VAL A 14 3.25 6.17 -14.88
C VAL A 14 4.59 6.24 -14.14
N ASP A 15 4.64 6.91 -13.00
CA ASP A 15 5.85 7.04 -12.18
C ASP A 15 6.30 5.71 -11.56
N THR A 16 5.35 4.85 -11.15
CA THR A 16 5.70 3.49 -10.72
C THR A 16 6.40 2.68 -11.84
N PHE A 17 5.98 2.85 -13.10
CA PHE A 17 6.64 2.23 -14.26
C PHE A 17 7.99 2.88 -14.57
N ARG A 18 8.12 4.21 -14.41
CA ARG A 18 9.40 4.93 -14.56
C ARG A 18 10.40 4.48 -13.51
N LEU A 19 9.96 4.28 -12.27
CA LEU A 19 10.76 3.72 -11.18
C LEU A 19 11.21 2.29 -11.53
N GLY A 20 10.29 1.43 -11.99
CA GLY A 20 10.61 0.08 -12.47
C GLY A 20 11.67 0.08 -13.58
N LYS A 21 11.55 1.01 -14.54
CA LYS A 21 12.57 1.24 -15.58
C LYS A 21 13.92 1.67 -14.99
N LYS A 22 13.93 2.60 -14.03
CA LYS A 22 15.15 3.10 -13.39
C LYS A 22 15.89 1.97 -12.68
N ILE A 23 15.17 1.11 -11.94
CA ILE A 23 15.73 -0.08 -11.29
C ILE A 23 16.26 -1.07 -12.33
N TYR A 24 15.51 -1.34 -13.40
CA TYR A 24 15.98 -2.25 -14.44
C TYR A 24 17.25 -1.75 -15.15
N LEU A 25 17.36 -0.44 -15.40
CA LEU A 25 18.52 0.15 -16.05
C LEU A 25 19.75 0.26 -15.14
N SER A 26 19.59 0.20 -13.82
CA SER A 26 20.74 0.13 -12.88
C SER A 26 21.48 -1.21 -12.94
N GLY A 27 20.93 -2.21 -13.64
CA GLY A 27 21.44 -3.58 -13.67
C GLY A 27 20.92 -4.47 -12.54
N PHE A 28 20.19 -3.92 -11.57
CA PHE A 28 19.61 -4.71 -10.48
C PHE A 28 18.49 -5.62 -10.99
N ARG A 29 18.55 -6.91 -10.65
CA ARG A 29 17.59 -7.94 -11.07
C ARG A 29 17.08 -8.68 -9.82
N PRO A 30 16.12 -8.09 -9.10
CA PRO A 30 15.62 -8.71 -7.88
C PRO A 30 14.89 -10.01 -8.19
N LYS A 31 15.15 -11.05 -7.39
CA LYS A 31 14.34 -12.27 -7.37
C LYS A 31 13.15 -12.11 -6.44
N HIS A 32 13.33 -11.34 -5.36
CA HIS A 32 12.30 -11.03 -4.37
C HIS A 32 12.05 -9.52 -4.31
N ALA A 33 10.79 -9.14 -4.15
CA ALA A 33 10.42 -7.78 -3.81
C ALA A 33 9.44 -7.79 -2.62
N ILE A 34 9.57 -6.80 -1.75
CA ILE A 34 8.59 -6.52 -0.71
C ILE A 34 8.12 -5.08 -0.81
N SER A 35 6.80 -4.88 -0.87
CA SER A 35 6.20 -3.56 -0.69
C SER A 35 5.87 -3.34 0.79
N LEU A 36 6.22 -2.16 1.30
CA LEU A 36 5.76 -1.73 2.62
C LEU A 36 4.26 -1.40 2.55
N TRP A 37 3.47 -2.14 3.31
CA TRP A 37 2.03 -1.95 3.44
C TRP A 37 1.77 -0.72 4.31
N ARG A 38 0.94 0.23 3.90
CA ARG A 38 0.04 0.23 2.73
C ARG A 38 0.64 0.94 1.51
N GLY A 39 1.24 2.11 1.72
CA GLY A 39 1.58 3.10 0.69
C GLY A 39 2.55 2.61 -0.39
N GLY A 40 3.55 1.79 -0.04
CA GLY A 40 4.48 1.18 -0.99
C GLY A 40 3.87 0.15 -1.94
N THR A 41 2.60 -0.22 -1.74
CA THR A 41 1.98 -1.32 -2.48
C THR A 41 1.59 -0.95 -3.92
N PRO A 42 0.85 0.16 -4.17
CA PRO A 42 0.64 0.65 -5.53
C PRO A 42 1.95 0.83 -6.32
N VAL A 43 3.01 1.31 -5.65
CA VAL A 43 4.34 1.46 -6.26
C VAL A 43 4.91 0.12 -6.69
N GLY A 44 4.89 -0.86 -5.79
CA GLY A 44 5.38 -2.20 -6.10
C GLY A 44 4.60 -2.87 -7.23
N LEU A 45 3.28 -2.69 -7.30
CA LEU A 45 2.45 -3.27 -8.37
C LEU A 45 2.87 -2.77 -9.75
N GLY A 46 3.16 -1.48 -9.90
CA GLY A 46 3.64 -0.93 -11.16
C GLY A 46 5.08 -1.33 -11.48
N VAL A 47 5.95 -1.42 -10.47
CA VAL A 47 7.31 -1.97 -10.63
C VAL A 47 7.26 -3.42 -11.09
N ASP A 48 6.46 -4.29 -10.45
CA ASP A 48 6.28 -5.69 -10.86
C ASP A 48 5.72 -5.79 -12.29
N ALA A 49 4.70 -5.00 -12.61
CA ALA A 49 4.15 -4.94 -13.96
C ALA A 49 5.20 -4.52 -15.00
N PHE A 50 6.07 -3.56 -14.68
CA PHE A 50 7.18 -3.20 -15.54
C PHE A 50 8.15 -4.37 -15.75
N PHE A 51 8.60 -5.04 -14.70
CA PHE A 51 9.52 -6.19 -14.83
C PHE A 51 8.88 -7.33 -15.63
N ARG A 52 7.60 -7.63 -15.39
CA ARG A 52 6.82 -8.60 -16.16
C ARG A 52 6.77 -8.26 -17.64
N SER A 53 6.62 -6.98 -18.00
CA SER A 53 6.66 -6.52 -19.40
C SER A 53 8.01 -6.76 -20.07
N ARG A 54 9.08 -6.96 -19.28
CA ARG A 54 10.43 -7.31 -19.75
C ARG A 54 10.72 -8.81 -19.67
N GLY A 55 9.72 -9.63 -19.40
CA GLY A 55 9.86 -11.09 -19.27
C GLY A 55 10.51 -11.53 -17.95
N LEU A 56 10.71 -10.61 -17.00
CA LEU A 56 11.24 -10.92 -15.67
C LEU A 56 10.08 -11.08 -14.69
N ARG A 57 10.16 -12.09 -13.83
CA ARG A 57 9.20 -12.28 -12.74
C ARG A 57 9.90 -12.04 -11.43
N ILE A 58 9.26 -11.30 -10.55
CA ILE A 58 9.72 -11.06 -9.19
C ILE A 58 8.75 -11.77 -8.25
N ASN A 59 9.27 -12.44 -7.21
CA ASN A 59 8.44 -12.92 -6.11
C ASN A 59 8.08 -11.72 -5.23
N HIS A 60 6.99 -11.04 -5.58
CA HIS A 60 6.56 -9.80 -4.93
C HIS A 60 5.47 -10.08 -3.89
N THR A 61 5.74 -9.66 -2.66
CA THR A 61 4.81 -9.72 -1.52
C THR A 61 4.74 -8.38 -0.81
N THR A 62 3.86 -8.26 0.17
CA THR A 62 3.77 -7.09 1.05
C THR A 62 4.11 -7.47 2.48
N ILE A 63 4.71 -6.53 3.21
CA ILE A 63 4.91 -6.63 4.65
C ILE A 63 4.27 -5.43 5.33
N ALA A 64 3.65 -5.65 6.49
CA ALA A 64 3.09 -4.57 7.30
C ALA A 64 3.90 -4.45 8.60
N THR A 65 4.22 -3.23 9.01
CA THR A 65 4.88 -2.98 10.30
C THR A 65 3.86 -2.49 11.31
N ASP A 66 3.60 -3.29 12.33
CA ASP A 66 2.80 -2.85 13.47
C ASP A 66 3.72 -2.32 14.57
N SER A 67 3.42 -1.14 15.10
CA SER A 67 3.99 -0.67 16.36
C SER A 67 3.07 -1.10 17.50
N TYR A 68 3.46 -2.11 18.28
CA TYR A 68 2.76 -2.43 19.52
C TYR A 68 3.09 -1.38 20.58
N VAL A 69 2.18 -0.44 20.85
CA VAL A 69 2.34 0.53 21.95
C VAL A 69 1.77 -0.10 23.23
N GLY A 70 2.49 -1.07 23.79
CA GLY A 70 2.23 -1.56 25.14
C GLY A 70 2.78 -0.57 26.16
N ILE A 71 1.97 -0.19 27.15
CA ILE A 71 2.38 0.68 28.25
C ILE A 71 3.62 0.06 28.93
N SER A 72 4.75 0.79 28.90
CA SER A 72 5.97 0.58 29.71
C SER A 72 7.14 -0.29 29.20
N GLN A 73 7.21 -0.77 27.95
CA GLN A 73 8.47 -1.36 27.42
C GLN A 73 8.65 -1.00 25.95
N GLN A 74 9.91 -0.93 25.48
CA GLN A 74 10.26 -0.65 24.09
C GLN A 74 9.32 -1.38 23.14
N ALA A 75 8.57 -0.64 22.32
CA ALA A 75 7.60 -1.20 21.37
C ALA A 75 8.32 -2.21 20.46
N GLU A 76 8.04 -3.50 20.64
CA GLU A 76 8.52 -4.54 19.74
C GLU A 76 7.73 -4.41 18.43
N VAL A 77 8.39 -3.90 17.40
CA VAL A 77 7.77 -3.74 16.07
C VAL A 77 7.63 -5.12 15.45
N THR A 78 6.39 -5.55 15.25
CA THR A 78 6.12 -6.82 14.55
C THR A 78 5.99 -6.55 13.06
N VAL A 79 6.80 -7.22 12.25
CA VAL A 79 6.71 -7.15 10.78
C VAL A 79 5.89 -8.35 10.29
N LYS A 80 4.63 -8.11 9.95
CA LYS A 80 3.72 -9.13 9.40
C LYS A 80 4.22 -9.60 8.04
N ASN A 81 4.03 -10.89 7.76
CA ASN A 81 4.37 -11.55 6.49
C ASN A 81 5.88 -11.64 6.17
N LEU A 82 6.77 -11.24 7.09
CA LEU A 82 8.21 -11.37 6.88
C LEU A 82 8.68 -12.83 6.92
N GLU A 83 7.97 -13.68 7.67
CA GLU A 83 8.27 -15.10 7.89
C GLU A 83 8.35 -15.86 6.57
N HIS A 84 7.44 -15.58 5.64
CA HIS A 84 7.49 -16.21 4.33
C HIS A 84 8.75 -15.82 3.57
N LEU A 85 9.13 -14.53 3.57
CA LEU A 85 10.36 -14.09 2.91
C LEU A 85 11.57 -14.82 3.49
N VAL A 86 11.67 -14.89 4.82
CA VAL A 86 12.75 -15.60 5.53
C VAL A 86 12.88 -17.06 5.09
N GLN A 87 11.78 -17.74 4.78
CA GLN A 87 11.78 -19.15 4.37
C GLN A 87 12.27 -19.38 2.93
N VAL A 88 12.23 -18.36 2.07
CA VAL A 88 12.44 -18.53 0.62
C VAL A 88 13.66 -17.79 0.08
N VAL A 89 14.27 -16.89 0.84
CA VAL A 89 15.45 -16.13 0.42
C VAL A 89 16.74 -16.91 0.57
N CYS A 90 17.70 -16.61 -0.31
CA CYS A 90 19.09 -17.06 -0.23
C CYS A 90 20.06 -15.87 -0.40
N PRO A 91 21.34 -16.02 -0.04
CA PRO A 91 22.31 -14.92 -0.05
C PRO A 91 22.56 -14.29 -1.42
N GLU A 92 22.42 -15.08 -2.49
CA GLU A 92 22.63 -14.70 -3.88
C GLU A 92 21.42 -14.00 -4.50
N ASP A 93 20.28 -14.00 -3.80
CA ASP A 93 19.07 -13.38 -4.30
C ASP A 93 19.13 -11.86 -4.14
N GLY A 94 18.77 -11.11 -5.19
CA GLY A 94 18.50 -9.69 -5.05
C GLY A 94 17.15 -9.44 -4.37
N LEU A 95 17.13 -8.63 -3.31
CA LEU A 95 15.92 -8.18 -2.62
C LEU A 95 15.64 -6.70 -2.90
N LEU A 96 14.46 -6.41 -3.45
CA LEU A 96 13.96 -5.06 -3.62
C LEU A 96 12.96 -4.71 -2.51
N ILE A 97 13.21 -3.66 -1.74
CA ILE A 97 12.26 -3.10 -0.77
C ILE A 97 11.62 -1.86 -1.41
N ILE A 98 10.30 -1.80 -1.46
CA ILE A 98 9.56 -0.78 -2.18
C ILE A 98 8.67 0.00 -1.20
N ASP A 99 8.79 1.33 -1.22
CA ASP A 99 7.89 2.24 -0.52
C ASP A 99 7.38 3.33 -1.47
N ASP A 100 6.43 4.14 -1.02
CA ASP A 100 5.98 5.31 -1.78
C ASP A 100 6.89 6.53 -1.57
N VAL A 101 7.38 6.74 -0.35
CA VAL A 101 8.34 7.77 0.01
C VAL A 101 9.47 7.24 0.90
N TYR A 102 10.71 7.57 0.56
CA TYR A 102 11.86 7.36 1.45
C TYR A 102 12.17 8.64 2.23
N GLU A 103 11.75 8.67 3.49
CA GLU A 103 12.00 9.80 4.40
C GLU A 103 13.16 9.50 5.36
N SER A 104 12.89 8.91 6.55
CA SER A 104 13.95 8.59 7.52
C SER A 104 14.69 7.28 7.21
N GLY A 105 14.00 6.33 6.59
CA GLY A 105 14.48 4.96 6.40
C GLY A 105 14.40 4.07 7.66
N ASN A 106 13.85 4.55 8.78
CA ASN A 106 13.77 3.80 10.03
C ASN A 106 12.96 2.50 9.93
N THR A 107 11.82 2.53 9.24
CA THR A 107 10.99 1.34 9.01
C THR A 107 11.76 0.29 8.23
N ILE A 108 12.42 0.71 7.14
CA ILE A 108 13.24 -0.16 6.29
C ILE A 108 14.41 -0.75 7.09
N ARG A 109 15.11 0.08 7.86
CA ARG A 109 16.19 -0.38 8.75
C ARG A 109 15.72 -1.51 9.65
N ARG A 110 14.58 -1.35 10.34
CA ARG A 110 14.03 -2.38 11.22
C ARG A 110 13.68 -3.67 10.48
N VAL A 111 13.06 -3.55 9.31
CA VAL A 111 12.75 -4.71 8.44
C VAL A 111 14.03 -5.46 8.06
N VAL A 112 15.07 -4.74 7.68
CA VAL A 112 16.37 -5.32 7.25
C VAL A 112 17.09 -5.97 8.43
N GLU A 113 17.12 -5.32 9.59
CA GLU A 113 17.69 -5.87 10.83
C GLU A 113 16.97 -7.18 11.22
N LEU A 114 15.64 -7.18 11.22
CA LEU A 114 14.83 -8.36 11.54
C LEU A 114 15.01 -9.48 10.51
N LEU A 115 15.04 -9.14 9.21
CA LEU A 115 15.30 -10.09 8.14
C LEU A 115 16.67 -10.77 8.33
N ARG A 116 17.73 -9.99 8.55
CA ARG A 116 19.08 -10.51 8.78
C ARG A 116 19.16 -11.37 10.03
N GLN A 117 18.45 -10.98 11.10
CA GLN A 117 18.36 -11.77 12.32
C GLN A 117 17.67 -13.12 12.09
N LYS A 118 16.52 -13.13 11.40
CA LYS A 118 15.71 -14.35 11.18
C LYS A 118 16.30 -15.27 10.11
N ALA A 119 16.74 -14.72 8.97
CA ALA A 119 17.31 -15.48 7.86
C ALA A 119 18.78 -15.86 8.08
N ARG A 120 19.49 -15.17 8.99
CA ARG A 120 20.90 -15.44 9.35
C ARG A 120 21.79 -15.49 8.09
N ALA A 121 22.52 -16.59 7.91
CA ALA A 121 23.41 -16.79 6.77
C ALA A 121 22.68 -16.84 5.42
N ASN A 122 21.35 -16.99 5.39
CA ASN A 122 20.53 -16.98 4.17
C ASN A 122 20.04 -15.58 3.77
N ALA A 123 20.30 -14.55 4.59
CA ALA A 123 19.85 -13.20 4.28
C ALA A 123 20.45 -12.72 2.94
N PRO A 124 19.64 -12.14 2.03
CA PRO A 124 20.11 -11.53 0.80
C PRO A 124 21.28 -10.58 1.04
N ARG A 125 22.36 -10.72 0.27
CA ARG A 125 23.51 -9.80 0.32
C ARG A 125 23.20 -8.49 -0.40
N ASP A 126 22.48 -8.58 -1.51
CA ASP A 126 22.11 -7.45 -2.34
C ASP A 126 20.68 -6.99 -2.04
N ILE A 127 20.57 -5.99 -1.16
CA ILE A 127 19.29 -5.36 -0.81
C ILE A 127 19.28 -3.94 -1.35
N VAL A 128 18.25 -3.59 -2.13
CA VAL A 128 18.05 -2.25 -2.70
C VAL A 128 16.70 -1.71 -2.28
N VAL A 129 16.65 -0.43 -1.94
CA VAL A 129 15.42 0.29 -1.65
C VAL A 129 14.97 1.05 -2.89
N ALA A 130 13.68 1.05 -3.19
CA ALA A 130 13.08 1.89 -4.20
C ALA A 130 11.88 2.68 -3.67
N ALA A 131 11.78 3.94 -4.05
CA ALA A 131 10.65 4.81 -3.71
C ALA A 131 10.31 5.74 -4.87
N VAL A 132 9.07 6.21 -4.96
CA VAL A 132 8.74 7.25 -5.95
C VAL A 132 9.36 8.57 -5.49
N HIS A 133 9.12 8.95 -4.23
CA HIS A 133 9.60 10.19 -3.66
C HIS A 133 10.71 9.96 -2.62
N THR A 134 11.57 10.95 -2.39
CA THR A 134 12.47 11.01 -1.23
C THR A 134 12.43 12.37 -0.54
N LYS A 135 12.79 12.37 0.74
CA LYS A 135 13.03 13.58 1.53
C LYS A 135 14.43 13.55 2.12
N PRO A 136 15.46 13.95 1.36
CA PRO A 136 16.85 13.69 1.72
C PRO A 136 17.28 14.36 3.04
N GLY A 137 16.72 15.52 3.39
CA GLY A 137 17.05 16.22 4.64
C GLY A 137 16.53 15.53 5.91
N ARG A 138 15.61 14.56 5.77
CA ARG A 138 15.08 13.75 6.87
C ARG A 138 15.69 12.35 6.96
N SER A 139 16.53 11.96 6.00
CA SER A 139 17.15 10.64 5.96
C SER A 139 18.15 10.44 7.08
N SER A 140 18.05 9.31 7.78
CA SER A 140 18.99 8.91 8.84
C SER A 140 19.56 7.51 8.65
N TYR A 141 19.03 6.75 7.69
CA TYR A 141 19.53 5.43 7.30
C TYR A 141 20.14 5.49 5.90
N HIS A 142 21.41 5.07 5.77
CA HIS A 142 22.19 5.19 4.53
C HIS A 142 22.98 3.90 4.18
N GLU A 143 22.69 2.80 4.87
CA GLU A 143 23.44 1.55 4.69
C GLU A 143 23.11 0.86 3.36
N LEU A 144 21.90 1.08 2.82
CA LEU A 144 21.43 0.46 1.59
C LEU A 144 21.39 1.47 0.44
N PRO A 145 21.65 1.03 -0.80
CA PRO A 145 21.40 1.85 -1.97
C PRO A 145 19.90 2.15 -2.11
N VAL A 146 19.58 3.42 -2.39
CA VAL A 146 18.22 3.90 -2.64
C VAL A 146 18.11 4.35 -4.10
N ILE A 147 17.16 3.78 -4.84
CA ILE A 147 16.79 4.20 -6.19
C ILE A 147 15.44 4.90 -6.10
N ALA A 148 15.41 6.22 -6.25
CA ALA A 148 14.15 6.96 -6.23
C ALA A 148 13.89 7.76 -7.50
N LEU A 149 12.65 8.17 -7.75
CA LEU A 149 12.30 8.93 -8.95
C LEU A 149 12.50 10.44 -8.73
N GLU A 150 11.95 10.99 -7.66
CA GLU A 150 11.88 12.44 -7.41
C GLU A 150 12.25 12.80 -5.96
N GLU A 151 12.87 13.96 -5.78
CA GLU A 151 13.13 14.54 -4.46
C GLU A 151 12.06 15.59 -4.13
N ILE A 152 11.46 15.49 -2.95
CA ILE A 152 10.42 16.40 -2.46
C ILE A 152 10.98 17.21 -1.29
N PRO A 153 10.71 18.53 -1.21
CA PRO A 153 11.12 19.34 -0.05
C PRO A 153 10.56 18.76 1.25
N ASP A 154 11.36 18.84 2.32
CA ASP A 154 11.04 18.22 3.60
C ASP A 154 9.71 18.73 4.19
N ASP A 155 9.38 20.00 3.99
CA ASP A 155 8.20 20.70 4.51
C ASP A 155 6.91 20.49 3.68
N VAL A 156 7.02 19.84 2.52
CA VAL A 156 5.87 19.49 1.68
C VAL A 156 5.25 18.18 2.18
N TRP A 157 3.95 18.19 2.46
CA TRP A 157 3.19 16.99 2.75
C TRP A 157 2.73 16.36 1.43
N ILE A 158 3.11 15.10 1.20
CA ILE A 158 2.69 14.35 0.01
C ILE A 158 1.37 13.66 0.35
N ASP A 159 0.36 13.88 -0.47
CA ASP A 159 -0.95 13.22 -0.36
C ASP A 159 -1.13 12.30 -1.55
N TYR A 160 -1.09 10.99 -1.30
CA TYR A 160 -1.18 9.98 -2.36
C TYR A 160 -2.63 9.75 -2.80
N PRO A 161 -2.86 9.24 -4.03
CA PRO A 161 -4.20 9.15 -4.62
C PRO A 161 -5.27 8.50 -3.73
N HIS A 162 -4.89 7.44 -3.01
CA HIS A 162 -5.80 6.64 -2.21
C HIS A 162 -6.09 7.24 -0.82
N GLU A 163 -5.26 8.16 -0.31
CA GLU A 163 -5.36 8.71 1.04
C GLU A 163 -6.51 9.71 1.14
N LEU A 164 -7.30 9.65 2.22
CA LEU A 164 -8.37 10.62 2.46
C LEU A 164 -8.41 11.07 3.92
N ALA A 165 -8.12 10.16 4.84
CA ALA A 165 -8.27 10.40 6.27
C ALA A 165 -7.43 11.58 6.77
N ASP A 166 -6.20 11.71 6.29
CA ASP A 166 -5.26 12.76 6.70
C ASP A 166 -5.64 14.16 6.18
N LEU A 167 -6.56 14.23 5.22
CA LEU A 167 -7.13 15.49 4.72
C LEU A 167 -8.35 15.95 5.52
N VAL A 168 -8.92 15.09 6.37
CA VAL A 168 -10.13 15.41 7.14
C VAL A 168 -9.79 16.35 8.29
N ASP A 169 -10.45 17.49 8.31
CA ASP A 169 -10.50 18.37 9.47
C ASP A 169 -11.93 18.38 10.02
N PRO A 170 -12.19 17.83 11.22
CA PRO A 170 -13.52 17.87 11.84
C PRO A 170 -14.05 19.30 12.04
N ALA A 171 -13.18 20.31 12.11
CA ALA A 171 -13.57 21.71 12.21
C ALA A 171 -13.90 22.34 10.84
N ASP A 172 -13.59 21.67 9.72
CA ASP A 172 -13.95 22.10 8.38
C ASP A 172 -15.19 21.32 7.87
N PRO A 173 -16.41 21.89 7.96
CA PRO A 173 -17.61 21.24 7.45
C PRO A 173 -17.65 21.15 5.92
N ASP A 174 -16.81 21.92 5.22
CA ASP A 174 -16.78 21.97 3.75
C ASP A 174 -15.80 20.97 3.13
N ASP A 175 -14.95 20.32 3.94
CA ASP A 175 -13.89 19.40 3.50
C ASP A 175 -13.03 20.01 2.37
N ARG A 176 -12.54 21.25 2.55
CA ARG A 176 -11.88 22.03 1.48
C ARG A 176 -10.65 21.33 0.93
N ARG A 177 -9.85 20.68 1.77
CA ARG A 177 -8.66 19.92 1.35
C ARG A 177 -9.00 18.74 0.44
N ILE A 178 -10.12 18.05 0.71
CA ILE A 178 -10.59 16.96 -0.15
C ILE A 178 -11.09 17.53 -1.48
N ARG A 179 -11.80 18.66 -1.44
CA ARG A 179 -12.25 19.35 -2.66
C ARG A 179 -11.08 19.84 -3.51
N GLU A 180 -10.02 20.35 -2.87
CA GLU A 180 -8.77 20.78 -3.52
C GLU A 180 -8.03 19.59 -4.15
N LYS A 181 -8.02 18.42 -3.49
CA LYS A 181 -7.50 17.17 -4.06
C LYS A 181 -8.26 16.75 -5.32
N ASP A 182 -9.57 16.56 -5.19
CA ASP A 182 -10.43 16.13 -6.30
C ASP A 182 -11.90 16.44 -6.01
N GLU A 183 -12.52 17.28 -6.85
CA GLU A 183 -13.91 17.70 -6.67
C GLU A 183 -14.92 16.56 -6.85
N ASP A 184 -14.62 15.54 -7.65
CA ASP A 184 -15.50 14.39 -7.83
C ASP A 184 -15.47 13.48 -6.59
N ILE A 185 -14.29 13.26 -5.99
CA ILE A 185 -14.17 12.57 -4.69
C ILE A 185 -14.99 13.30 -3.64
N TRP A 186 -14.80 14.62 -3.52
CA TRP A 186 -15.56 15.46 -2.60
C TRP A 186 -17.07 15.35 -2.82
N ARG A 187 -17.54 15.37 -4.07
CA ARG A 187 -18.96 15.18 -4.40
C ARG A 187 -19.47 13.79 -4.00
N ILE A 188 -18.73 12.73 -4.31
CA ILE A 188 -19.12 11.33 -4.02
C ILE A 188 -19.28 11.12 -2.51
N LEU A 189 -18.32 11.59 -1.71
CA LEU A 189 -18.36 11.45 -0.24
C LEU A 189 -19.59 12.13 0.38
N ARG A 190 -20.17 13.14 -0.30
CA ARG A 190 -21.30 13.94 0.19
C ARG A 190 -22.64 13.58 -0.46
N SER A 191 -22.65 12.87 -1.58
CA SER A 191 -23.86 12.54 -2.35
C SER A 191 -24.64 11.34 -1.79
N GLY A 192 -24.09 10.63 -0.80
CA GLY A 192 -24.65 9.37 -0.29
C GLY A 192 -24.47 8.20 -1.26
N PRO A 193 -25.10 7.04 -0.99
CA PRO A 193 -24.96 5.83 -1.79
C PRO A 193 -25.33 6.02 -3.27
N SER A 194 -24.52 5.46 -4.16
CA SER A 194 -24.73 5.44 -5.60
C SER A 194 -25.29 4.10 -6.07
N ALA A 195 -26.23 4.14 -7.02
CA ALA A 195 -26.68 2.93 -7.70
C ALA A 195 -25.56 2.31 -8.53
N ARG A 196 -25.64 1.00 -8.77
CA ARG A 196 -24.74 0.29 -9.68
C ARG A 196 -24.84 0.88 -11.09
N SER A 197 -23.70 1.22 -11.67
CA SER A 197 -23.58 1.55 -13.09
C SER A 197 -23.31 0.29 -13.92
N GLU A 198 -23.83 0.28 -15.14
CA GLU A 198 -23.45 -0.72 -16.15
C GLU A 198 -22.31 -0.17 -17.01
N VAL A 199 -21.34 -1.02 -17.30
CA VAL A 199 -20.23 -0.68 -18.20
C VAL A 199 -20.49 -1.33 -19.54
N GLU A 200 -20.78 -0.52 -20.56
CA GLU A 200 -20.92 -0.99 -21.94
C GLU A 200 -19.54 -1.14 -22.60
N PRO A 201 -19.12 -2.37 -22.98
CA PRO A 201 -17.83 -2.56 -23.64
C PRO A 201 -17.85 -1.97 -25.05
N LYS A 202 -16.88 -1.10 -25.36
CA LYS A 202 -16.72 -0.51 -26.71
C LYS A 202 -15.86 -1.38 -27.65
N GLY A 203 -15.43 -2.56 -27.20
CA GLY A 203 -14.52 -3.44 -27.93
C GLY A 203 -14.14 -4.69 -27.11
N PRO A 204 -13.09 -5.42 -27.51
CA PRO A 204 -12.66 -6.64 -26.81
C PRO A 204 -12.08 -6.37 -25.42
N TYR A 205 -11.69 -5.13 -25.13
CA TYR A 205 -11.19 -4.68 -23.84
C TYR A 205 -11.83 -3.35 -23.48
N THR A 206 -12.18 -3.21 -22.20
CA THR A 206 -12.49 -1.91 -21.58
C THR A 206 -11.31 -1.53 -20.71
N TYR A 207 -10.77 -0.34 -20.94
CA TYR A 207 -9.67 0.21 -20.14
C TYR A 207 -10.25 1.21 -19.16
N PHE A 208 -9.75 1.16 -17.92
CA PHE A 208 -10.05 2.13 -16.88
C PHE A 208 -8.77 2.83 -16.48
N THR A 209 -8.82 4.14 -16.31
CA THR A 209 -7.69 4.88 -15.74
C THR A 209 -7.61 4.65 -14.23
N PRO A 210 -6.42 4.82 -13.62
CA PRO A 210 -6.29 4.88 -12.16
C PRO A 210 -7.28 5.83 -11.49
N ARG A 211 -7.52 7.01 -12.08
CA ARG A 211 -8.52 7.95 -11.56
C ARG A 211 -9.95 7.39 -11.62
N GLU A 212 -10.35 6.79 -12.74
CA GLU A 212 -11.69 6.17 -12.86
C GLU A 212 -11.88 5.07 -11.81
N MET A 213 -10.88 4.19 -11.66
CA MET A 213 -10.90 3.12 -10.66
C MET A 213 -10.97 3.69 -9.24
N LEU A 214 -10.21 4.75 -8.95
CA LEU A 214 -10.26 5.43 -7.65
C LEU A 214 -11.67 5.95 -7.35
N LEU A 215 -12.30 6.66 -8.28
CA LEU A 215 -13.66 7.19 -8.09
C LEU A 215 -14.69 6.07 -7.85
N ASP A 216 -14.61 4.97 -8.60
CA ASP A 216 -15.49 3.82 -8.41
C ASP A 216 -15.27 3.15 -7.06
N CYS A 217 -14.03 3.05 -6.60
CA CYS A 217 -13.70 2.53 -5.27
C CYS A 217 -14.19 3.45 -4.15
N VAL A 218 -14.12 4.78 -4.33
CA VAL A 218 -14.72 5.74 -3.39
C VAL A 218 -16.24 5.59 -3.34
N ARG A 219 -16.92 5.47 -4.49
CA ARG A 219 -18.37 5.21 -4.54
C ARG A 219 -18.74 3.91 -3.83
N LEU A 220 -17.98 2.85 -4.09
CA LEU A 220 -18.17 1.58 -3.41
C LEU A 220 -17.96 1.72 -1.89
N GLY A 221 -16.92 2.42 -1.46
CA GLY A 221 -16.69 2.71 -0.04
C GLY A 221 -17.86 3.45 0.60
N VAL A 222 -18.43 4.45 -0.07
CA VAL A 222 -19.63 5.18 0.41
C VAL A 222 -20.83 4.24 0.51
N ASN A 223 -21.05 3.39 -0.49
CA ASN A 223 -22.16 2.42 -0.45
C ASN A 223 -22.07 1.49 0.76
N ILE A 224 -20.89 0.91 1.02
CA ILE A 224 -20.69 -0.04 2.12
C ILE A 224 -20.71 0.69 3.47
N ALA A 225 -20.15 1.90 3.57
CA ALA A 225 -20.16 2.68 4.81
C ALA A 225 -21.59 3.09 5.25
N HIS A 226 -22.51 3.22 4.30
CA HIS A 226 -23.92 3.55 4.57
C HIS A 226 -24.83 2.32 4.65
N ASP A 227 -24.32 1.11 4.43
CA ASP A 227 -25.09 -0.12 4.59
C ASP A 227 -25.29 -0.42 6.09
N GLN A 228 -26.55 -0.45 6.54
CA GLN A 228 -26.88 -0.76 7.93
C GLN A 228 -26.87 -2.26 8.24
N SER A 229 -26.89 -3.11 7.21
CA SER A 229 -26.94 -4.56 7.34
C SER A 229 -25.56 -5.20 7.40
N PHE A 230 -24.53 -4.51 6.92
CA PHE A 230 -23.16 -5.01 6.86
C PHE A 230 -22.16 -3.91 7.18
N ARG A 231 -21.26 -4.18 8.13
CA ARG A 231 -20.13 -3.32 8.44
C ARG A 231 -18.89 -4.18 8.62
N PRO A 232 -17.83 -4.00 7.80
CA PRO A 232 -16.64 -4.82 7.91
C PRO A 232 -15.87 -4.52 9.19
N ASP A 233 -15.42 -5.57 9.84
CA ASP A 233 -14.37 -5.55 10.86
C ASP A 233 -12.99 -5.77 10.21
N PHE A 234 -12.97 -6.50 9.09
CA PHE A 234 -11.80 -6.75 8.26
C PHE A 234 -12.08 -6.46 6.78
N ILE A 235 -11.11 -5.86 6.10
CA ILE A 235 -11.01 -5.77 4.65
C ILE A 235 -9.84 -6.66 4.21
N VAL A 236 -10.12 -7.63 3.34
CA VAL A 236 -9.13 -8.56 2.80
C VAL A 236 -8.87 -8.22 1.33
N ALA A 237 -7.81 -7.46 1.08
CA ALA A 237 -7.37 -7.14 -0.27
C ALA A 237 -6.67 -8.34 -0.92
N LEU A 238 -7.37 -9.02 -1.83
CA LEU A 238 -6.80 -10.13 -2.60
C LEU A 238 -5.71 -9.62 -3.57
N TRP A 239 -4.48 -10.07 -3.37
CA TRP A 239 -3.35 -9.70 -4.22
C TRP A 239 -3.46 -10.28 -5.66
N PRO A 240 -3.01 -9.57 -6.70
CA PRO A 240 -2.56 -8.17 -6.67
C PRO A 240 -3.71 -7.16 -6.83
N GLY A 241 -4.80 -7.53 -7.51
CA GLY A 241 -5.81 -6.57 -7.98
C GLY A 241 -6.71 -5.97 -6.89
N GLY A 242 -7.02 -6.74 -5.84
CA GLY A 242 -7.87 -6.29 -4.73
C GLY A 242 -7.25 -5.17 -3.91
N VAL A 243 -5.92 -4.97 -3.96
CA VAL A 243 -5.25 -3.85 -3.29
C VAL A 243 -5.71 -2.51 -3.85
N SER A 244 -5.87 -2.40 -5.17
CA SER A 244 -6.28 -1.16 -5.82
C SER A 244 -7.67 -0.70 -5.37
N ALA A 245 -8.54 -1.63 -4.97
CA ALA A 245 -9.86 -1.34 -4.41
C ALA A 245 -9.82 -1.16 -2.89
N GLY A 246 -9.18 -2.08 -2.16
CA GLY A 246 -9.18 -2.09 -0.69
C GLY A 246 -8.59 -0.81 -0.08
N LEU A 247 -7.59 -0.20 -0.73
CA LEU A 247 -6.94 1.02 -0.23
C LEU A 247 -7.92 2.22 -0.16
N PRO A 248 -8.54 2.68 -1.27
CA PRO A 248 -9.56 3.72 -1.20
C PRO A 248 -10.73 3.36 -0.30
N LEU A 249 -11.21 2.10 -0.32
CA LEU A 249 -12.32 1.66 0.53
C LEU A 249 -12.01 1.90 2.01
N HIS A 250 -10.84 1.48 2.48
CA HIS A 250 -10.41 1.69 3.87
C HIS A 250 -10.34 3.20 4.19
N GLU A 251 -9.84 4.03 3.28
CA GLU A 251 -9.73 5.47 3.51
C GLU A 251 -11.10 6.17 3.57
N VAL A 252 -12.12 5.69 2.84
CA VAL A 252 -13.52 6.15 2.99
C VAL A 252 -14.08 5.82 4.38
N TYR A 253 -13.80 4.63 4.92
CA TYR A 253 -14.21 4.28 6.29
C TYR A 253 -13.60 5.21 7.33
N LYS A 254 -12.30 5.48 7.22
CA LYS A 254 -11.63 6.44 8.10
C LYS A 254 -12.20 7.85 7.96
N TYR A 255 -12.53 8.28 6.74
CA TYR A 255 -13.19 9.56 6.51
C TYR A 255 -14.49 9.67 7.32
N PHE A 256 -15.43 8.74 7.17
CA PHE A 256 -16.70 8.79 7.89
C PHE A 256 -16.53 8.66 9.40
N GLN A 257 -15.58 7.84 9.85
CA GLN A 257 -15.25 7.72 11.28
C GLN A 257 -14.72 9.04 11.84
N ALA A 258 -13.82 9.73 11.13
CA ALA A 258 -13.30 11.03 11.53
C ALA A 258 -14.41 12.09 11.59
N LYS A 259 -15.32 12.13 10.61
CA LYS A 259 -16.49 13.03 10.61
C LYS A 259 -17.49 12.73 11.72
N ALA A 260 -17.59 11.47 12.16
CA ALA A 260 -18.47 11.04 13.26
C ALA A 260 -17.86 11.28 14.67
N GLY A 261 -16.70 11.92 14.78
CA GLY A 261 -16.05 12.19 16.07
C GLY A 261 -15.21 11.03 16.62
N GLY A 262 -14.79 10.08 15.77
CA GLY A 262 -13.74 9.10 16.08
C GLY A 262 -14.14 7.88 16.92
N GLY A 263 -15.39 7.77 17.38
CA GLY A 263 -15.84 6.74 18.33
C GLY A 263 -15.96 5.29 17.82
N GLY A 264 -15.50 4.98 16.60
CA GLY A 264 -15.48 3.62 16.03
C GLY A 264 -14.07 3.07 15.87
N LYS A 265 -13.92 1.78 15.53
CA LYS A 265 -12.67 1.24 14.97
C LYS A 265 -12.83 1.19 13.44
N ALA A 266 -11.83 1.65 12.70
CA ALA A 266 -11.76 1.38 11.27
C ALA A 266 -11.58 -0.13 11.07
N PRO A 267 -12.11 -0.71 9.98
CA PRO A 267 -11.82 -2.11 9.67
C PRO A 267 -10.31 -2.31 9.58
N ASP A 268 -9.84 -3.42 10.13
CA ASP A 268 -8.46 -3.81 9.88
C ASP A 268 -8.32 -4.17 8.39
N HIS A 269 -7.20 -3.83 7.77
CA HIS A 269 -7.02 -3.98 6.33
C HIS A 269 -5.69 -4.64 6.04
N ILE A 270 -5.78 -5.83 5.45
CA ILE A 270 -4.63 -6.63 5.07
C ILE A 270 -4.68 -7.02 3.61
N SER A 271 -3.50 -7.29 3.05
CA SER A 271 -3.37 -7.97 1.78
C SER A 271 -3.16 -9.47 1.99
N VAL A 272 -3.84 -10.27 1.18
CA VAL A 272 -3.67 -11.72 1.14
C VAL A 272 -3.13 -12.12 -0.23
N ASN A 273 -1.93 -12.70 -0.24
CA ASN A 273 -1.29 -13.15 -1.47
C ASN A 273 -1.83 -14.51 -1.91
N THR A 274 -2.62 -14.50 -2.99
CA THR A 274 -3.17 -15.71 -3.62
C THR A 274 -2.39 -16.13 -4.88
N TYR A 275 -1.36 -15.37 -5.26
CA TYR A 275 -0.60 -15.63 -6.48
C TYR A 275 0.32 -16.83 -6.27
N PRO A 276 0.36 -17.83 -7.18
CA PRO A 276 1.22 -18.99 -7.03
C PRO A 276 2.70 -18.58 -6.99
N THR A 277 3.39 -18.88 -5.89
CA THR A 277 4.85 -18.85 -5.87
C THR A 277 5.35 -20.09 -6.60
N ARG A 278 5.86 -19.91 -7.83
CA ARG A 278 6.24 -21.02 -8.73
C ARG A 278 7.37 -21.92 -8.18
N LEU A 279 8.00 -21.51 -7.08
CA LEU A 279 9.09 -22.22 -6.40
C LEU A 279 8.60 -23.10 -5.24
N SER A 280 7.30 -23.12 -4.94
CA SER A 280 6.70 -23.97 -3.92
C SER A 280 5.72 -24.96 -4.56
N TYR A 281 5.88 -26.25 -4.30
CA TYR A 281 4.88 -27.28 -4.60
C TYR A 281 3.62 -27.16 -3.71
N ARG A 282 3.62 -26.24 -2.75
CA ARG A 282 2.47 -25.92 -1.89
C ARG A 282 1.90 -24.57 -2.30
N THR A 283 0.61 -24.55 -2.62
CA THR A 283 -0.17 -23.31 -2.71
C THR A 283 -0.21 -22.70 -1.30
N GLN A 284 0.67 -21.75 -1.01
CA GLN A 284 0.61 -20.98 0.23
C GLN A 284 -0.11 -19.66 -0.04
N ILE A 285 -1.17 -19.42 0.74
CA ILE A 285 -1.87 -18.15 0.78
C ILE A 285 -1.17 -17.30 1.84
N LEU A 286 -0.43 -16.28 1.42
CA LEU A 286 0.32 -15.43 2.36
C LEU A 286 -0.62 -14.42 3.01
N GLY A 287 -0.47 -14.17 4.31
CA GLY A 287 -1.37 -13.30 5.07
C GLY A 287 -2.51 -14.04 5.79
N LEU A 288 -2.70 -15.34 5.53
CA LEU A 288 -3.76 -16.12 6.18
C LEU A 288 -3.50 -16.32 7.69
N HIS A 289 -2.25 -16.55 8.10
CA HIS A 289 -1.91 -16.69 9.53
C HIS A 289 -2.28 -15.45 10.35
N TYR A 290 -2.15 -14.26 9.77
CA TYR A 290 -2.61 -13.05 10.46
C TYR A 290 -4.12 -13.10 10.73
N LEU A 291 -4.90 -13.52 9.73
CA LEU A 291 -6.34 -13.67 9.89
C LEU A 291 -6.70 -14.75 10.91
N GLU A 292 -5.98 -15.88 10.91
CA GLU A 292 -6.19 -16.98 11.88
C GLU A 292 -6.04 -16.51 13.35
N ASP A 293 -5.11 -15.59 13.60
CA ASP A 293 -4.82 -15.08 14.95
C ASP A 293 -5.75 -13.93 15.39
N HIS A 294 -6.43 -13.25 14.44
CA HIS A 294 -7.13 -11.98 14.72
C HIS A 294 -8.62 -11.99 14.41
N ILE A 295 -9.10 -12.90 13.54
CA ILE A 295 -10.52 -13.01 13.21
C ILE A 295 -11.26 -13.87 14.23
N ASN A 296 -12.41 -13.38 14.66
CA ASN A 296 -13.39 -14.05 15.49
C ASN A 296 -14.60 -14.50 14.66
N LYS A 297 -15.37 -15.44 15.22
CA LYS A 297 -16.55 -16.00 14.55
C LYS A 297 -17.58 -14.95 14.08
N ASP A 298 -17.71 -13.88 14.84
CA ASP A 298 -18.74 -12.85 14.62
C ASP A 298 -18.21 -11.63 13.84
N ASP A 299 -16.94 -11.66 13.42
CA ASP A 299 -16.34 -10.58 12.64
C ASP A 299 -16.86 -10.61 11.18
N ASN A 300 -17.21 -9.44 10.67
CA ASN A 300 -17.60 -9.26 9.28
C ASN A 300 -16.37 -9.07 8.39
N ILE A 301 -16.21 -9.94 7.39
CA ILE A 301 -15.06 -9.94 6.47
C ILE A 301 -15.53 -9.44 5.10
N LEU A 302 -14.93 -8.36 4.62
CA LEU A 302 -15.09 -7.85 3.25
C LEU A 302 -13.94 -8.31 2.34
#